data_AF-A0A8T2QTP1-F1
#
_entry.id   AF-A0A8T2QTP1-F1
#
_cell.length_a   1.000
_cell.length_b   1.000
_cell.length_c   1.000
_cell.angle_alpha   90.00
_cell.angle_beta   90.00
_cell.angle_gamma   90.00
#
_symmetry.space_group_name_H-M   'P 1'
#
loop_
_entity.id
_entity.type
_entity.pdbx_description
1 polymer ?
#
loop_
_entity_poly.entity_id
_entity_poly.type
_entity_poly.pdbx_seq_one_letter_code
_entity_poly.pdbx_strand_id
1 'polypeptide(L)'
;LHCWLCSVAVSCSRILEMRMISSSAIYRKLDLALTNLTRMLAEFSRERNWESFHSPRNLLLALVGEVGELSEIFQWRGEVPPGLPDWSADEKEDLEEKLSDVLLYLVRLADVCNVNLGEAALEKLRKNASKYPVDAT
;
A
#
# COMPACT_ATOMS: atom_id res chain seq x y z
N LEU A 1 29.39 -1.18 -1.10
CA LEU A 1 30.52 -2.12 -1.30
C LEU A 1 30.35 -3.28 -0.33
N HIS A 2 30.18 -4.48 -0.88
CA HIS A 2 30.26 -5.83 -0.27
C HIS A 2 29.34 -6.17 0.92
N CYS A 3 28.37 -7.08 0.80
CA CYS A 3 28.40 -8.52 0.45
C CYS A 3 28.92 -9.42 1.59
N TRP A 4 28.01 -10.20 2.18
CA TRP A 4 28.26 -11.42 2.96
C TRP A 4 27.16 -12.41 2.52
N LEU A 5 27.45 -13.27 1.53
CA LEU A 5 27.77 -14.71 1.67
C LEU A 5 26.61 -15.54 2.27
N CYS A 6 26.19 -16.70 1.78
CA CYS A 6 26.50 -17.49 0.59
C CYS A 6 25.47 -18.64 0.53
N SER A 7 25.13 -19.09 -0.68
CA SER A 7 24.60 -20.40 -1.09
C SER A 7 24.06 -21.40 -0.04
N VAL A 8 22.79 -21.77 -0.18
CA VAL A 8 22.39 -23.19 -0.30
C VAL A 8 21.20 -23.29 -1.26
N ALA A 9 21.41 -23.94 -2.40
CA ALA A 9 20.35 -24.45 -3.25
C ALA A 9 19.84 -25.77 -2.64
N VAL A 10 18.63 -25.78 -2.04
CA VAL A 10 17.88 -27.03 -1.81
C VAL A 10 16.38 -26.78 -1.97
N SER A 11 15.79 -27.65 -2.79
CA SER A 11 14.36 -27.98 -2.95
C SER A 11 13.45 -27.06 -3.75
N CYS A 12 13.62 -27.20 -5.07
CA CYS A 12 12.70 -26.97 -6.18
C CYS A 12 11.38 -27.81 -6.09
N SER A 13 10.72 -27.86 -4.93
CA SER A 13 9.46 -28.62 -4.76
C SER A 13 8.32 -27.84 -4.11
N ARG A 14 8.56 -26.66 -3.50
CA ARG A 14 7.48 -25.77 -3.00
C ARG A 14 7.09 -24.63 -3.94
N ILE A 15 7.85 -24.42 -5.02
CA ILE A 15 7.56 -23.35 -6.00
C ILE A 15 6.36 -23.74 -6.91
N LEU A 16 6.04 -25.04 -7.01
CA LEU A 16 4.94 -25.52 -7.86
C LEU A 16 3.55 -25.44 -7.20
N GLU A 17 3.42 -25.42 -5.87
CA GLU A 17 2.13 -25.13 -5.20
C GLU A 17 1.70 -23.66 -5.37
N MET A 18 2.64 -22.79 -5.73
CA MET A 18 2.44 -21.35 -5.84
C MET A 18 1.65 -20.95 -7.10
N ARG A 19 1.57 -21.83 -8.11
CA ARG A 19 0.76 -21.63 -9.33
C ARG A 19 -0.73 -21.96 -9.15
N MET A 20 -1.16 -22.34 -7.94
CA MET A 20 -2.56 -22.69 -7.64
C MET A 20 -3.22 -21.77 -6.59
N ILE A 21 -2.57 -20.67 -6.19
CA ILE A 21 -3.08 -19.76 -5.14
C ILE A 21 -3.87 -18.58 -5.76
N SER A 22 -4.58 -18.83 -6.87
CA SER A 22 -5.55 -17.89 -7.44
C SER A 22 -6.93 -17.95 -6.74
N SER A 23 -7.10 -18.78 -5.69
CA SER A 23 -8.43 -19.14 -5.15
C SER A 23 -8.65 -18.82 -3.67
N SER A 24 -7.82 -17.97 -3.07
CA SER A 24 -8.05 -17.51 -1.69
C SER A 24 -9.10 -16.39 -1.68
N ALA A 25 -10.20 -16.57 -0.93
CA ALA A 25 -11.28 -15.59 -0.82
C ALA A 25 -10.80 -14.21 -0.32
N ILE A 26 -9.71 -14.18 0.44
CA ILE A 26 -9.07 -12.96 0.93
C ILE A 26 -8.45 -12.16 -0.22
N TYR A 27 -7.78 -12.83 -1.17
CA TYR A 27 -7.14 -12.18 -2.32
C TYR A 27 -8.21 -11.53 -3.21
N ARG A 28 -9.30 -12.25 -3.48
CA ARG A 28 -10.45 -11.72 -4.21
C ARG A 28 -11.12 -10.54 -3.49
N LYS A 29 -11.19 -10.56 -2.16
CA LYS A 29 -11.82 -9.49 -1.39
C LYS A 29 -11.01 -8.19 -1.41
N LEU A 30 -9.67 -8.28 -1.30
CA LEU A 30 -8.79 -7.11 -1.38
C LEU A 30 -8.84 -6.47 -2.78
N ASP A 31 -8.74 -7.29 -3.82
CA ASP A 31 -8.82 -6.83 -5.21
C ASP A 31 -10.17 -6.15 -5.50
N LEU A 32 -11.28 -6.76 -5.06
CA LEU A 32 -12.61 -6.16 -5.20
C LEU A 32 -12.74 -4.83 -4.44
N ALA A 33 -12.18 -4.73 -3.23
CA ALA A 33 -12.24 -3.51 -2.43
C ALA A 33 -11.48 -2.35 -3.09
N LEU A 34 -10.24 -2.58 -3.52
CA LEU A 34 -9.44 -1.57 -4.21
C LEU A 34 -10.01 -1.20 -5.57
N THR A 35 -10.53 -2.18 -6.33
CA THR A 35 -11.22 -1.92 -7.60
C THR A 35 -12.44 -1.04 -7.42
N ASN A 36 -13.24 -1.27 -6.37
CA ASN A 36 -14.37 -0.41 -6.05
C ASN A 36 -13.93 1.01 -5.67
N LEU A 37 -12.87 1.15 -4.87
CA LEU A 37 -12.33 2.44 -4.49
C LEU A 37 -11.78 3.21 -5.70
N THR A 38 -11.05 2.54 -6.59
CA THR A 38 -10.60 3.10 -7.87
C THR A 38 -11.76 3.66 -8.68
N ARG A 39 -12.85 2.88 -8.83
CA ARG A 39 -14.04 3.31 -9.57
C ARG A 39 -14.70 4.54 -8.96
N MET A 40 -14.85 4.57 -7.63
CA MET A 40 -15.42 5.71 -6.91
C MET A 40 -14.55 6.97 -7.08
N LEU A 41 -13.22 6.84 -7.00
CA LEU A 41 -12.29 7.95 -7.21
C LEU A 41 -12.28 8.47 -8.65
N ALA A 42 -12.35 7.57 -9.63
CA ALA A 42 -12.44 7.95 -11.04
C ALA A 42 -13.74 8.73 -11.32
N GLU A 43 -14.86 8.29 -10.74
CA GLU A 43 -16.15 8.98 -10.85
C GLU A 43 -16.12 10.35 -10.16
N PHE A 44 -15.64 10.41 -8.92
CA PHE A 44 -15.45 11.67 -8.18
C PHE A 44 -14.59 12.68 -8.94
N SER A 45 -13.50 12.22 -9.55
CA SER A 45 -12.61 13.01 -10.40
C SER A 45 -13.31 13.52 -11.66
N ARG A 46 -14.14 12.69 -12.29
CA ARG A 46 -14.85 13.03 -13.53
C ARG A 46 -15.92 14.07 -13.30
N GLU A 47 -16.71 13.93 -12.24
CA GLU A 47 -17.75 14.90 -11.85
C GLU A 47 -17.20 16.32 -11.67
N ARG A 48 -15.93 16.43 -11.25
CA ARG A 48 -15.25 17.70 -10.99
C ARG A 48 -14.36 18.17 -12.15
N ASN A 49 -14.32 17.41 -13.25
CA ASN A 49 -13.43 17.65 -14.39
C ASN A 49 -11.93 17.71 -13.98
N TRP A 50 -11.53 16.93 -12.99
CA TRP A 50 -10.16 16.92 -12.47
C TRP A 50 -9.19 16.04 -13.26
N GLU A 51 -9.69 15.27 -14.22
CA GLU A 51 -8.88 14.34 -15.01
C GLU A 51 -7.72 15.04 -15.74
N SER A 52 -7.87 16.31 -16.11
CA SER A 52 -6.81 17.13 -16.73
C SER A 52 -5.64 17.45 -15.79
N PHE A 53 -5.87 17.45 -14.47
CA PHE A 53 -4.83 17.71 -13.46
C PHE A 53 -4.14 16.43 -12.98
N HIS A 54 -4.77 15.27 -13.19
CA HIS A 54 -4.33 13.96 -12.72
C HIS A 54 -3.26 13.31 -13.62
N SER A 55 -2.20 14.05 -13.94
CA SER A 55 -0.99 13.42 -14.50
C SER A 55 -0.26 12.60 -13.42
N PRO A 56 0.45 11.51 -13.77
CA PRO A 56 1.18 10.70 -12.79
C PRO A 56 2.13 11.51 -11.89
N ARG A 57 2.82 12.50 -12.45
CA ARG A 57 3.71 13.38 -11.69
C ARG A 57 2.94 14.21 -10.65
N ASN A 58 1.81 14.78 -11.03
CA ASN A 58 1.02 15.63 -10.13
C ASN A 58 0.43 14.80 -8.98
N LEU A 59 -0.11 13.62 -9.30
CA LEU A 59 -0.62 12.68 -8.29
C LEU A 59 0.47 12.21 -7.34
N LEU A 60 1.69 11.94 -7.84
CA LEU A 60 2.84 11.62 -6.99
C LEU A 60 3.21 12.77 -6.05
N LEU A 61 3.21 14.01 -6.55
CA LEU A 61 3.53 15.17 -5.71
C LEU A 61 2.44 15.44 -4.66
N ALA A 62 1.17 15.25 -5.00
CA ALA A 62 0.07 15.33 -4.04
C ALA A 62 0.21 14.25 -2.96
N LEU A 63 0.48 12.99 -3.36
CA LEU A 63 0.77 11.88 -2.44
C LEU A 63 1.91 12.23 -1.46
N VAL A 64 3.00 12.82 -1.96
CA VAL A 64 4.12 13.26 -1.10
C VAL A 64 3.67 14.35 -0.11
N GLY A 65 2.80 15.26 -0.54
CA GLY A 65 2.17 16.26 0.34
C GLY A 65 1.43 15.61 1.50
N GLU A 66 0.53 14.66 1.21
CA GLU A 66 -0.25 13.96 2.24
C GLU A 66 0.63 13.10 3.17
N VAL A 67 1.71 12.51 2.66
CA VAL A 67 2.71 11.84 3.52
C VAL A 67 3.42 12.85 4.44
N GLY A 68 3.62 14.08 3.96
CA GLY A 68 4.11 15.19 4.78
C GLY A 68 3.14 15.53 5.90
N GLU A 69 1.86 15.75 5.60
CA GLU A 69 0.82 16.02 6.61
C GLU A 69 0.68 14.87 7.62
N LEU A 70 0.70 13.62 7.15
CA LEU A 70 0.75 12.45 8.02
C LEU A 70 1.97 12.48 8.95
N SER A 71 3.13 12.92 8.44
CA SER A 71 4.35 13.01 9.24
C SER A 71 4.26 14.11 10.31
N GLU A 72 3.57 15.22 10.03
CA GLU A 72 3.37 16.31 10.99
C GLU A 72 2.62 15.88 12.25
N ILE A 73 1.73 14.88 12.15
CA ILE A 73 1.02 14.28 13.29
C ILE A 73 2.00 13.64 14.29
N PHE A 74 3.12 13.10 13.81
CA PHE A 74 4.11 12.39 14.62
C PHE A 74 5.36 13.21 14.94
N GLN A 75 5.62 14.31 14.23
CA GLN A 75 6.93 14.98 14.21
C GLN A 75 7.46 15.42 15.60
N TRP A 76 6.57 15.73 16.54
CA TRP A 76 6.93 16.16 17.91
C TRP A 76 6.62 15.11 18.98
N ARG A 77 6.22 13.90 18.57
CA ARG A 77 5.96 12.80 19.49
C ARG A 77 7.24 12.01 19.74
N GLY A 78 7.39 11.50 20.96
CA GLY A 78 8.41 10.49 21.28
C GLY A 78 8.00 9.12 20.72
N GLU A 79 8.43 8.05 21.39
CA GLU A 79 7.94 6.71 21.07
C GLU A 79 6.41 6.63 21.22
N VAL A 80 5.72 6.24 20.14
CA VAL A 80 4.25 6.11 20.13
C VAL A 80 3.89 4.63 20.24
N PRO A 81 3.23 4.19 21.32
CA PRO A 81 2.86 2.79 21.47
C PRO A 81 1.73 2.39 20.52
N PRO A 82 1.69 1.10 20.09
CA PRO A 82 0.59 0.58 19.29
C PRO A 82 -0.78 0.81 19.95
N GLY A 83 -1.79 1.12 19.14
CA GLY A 83 -3.16 1.33 19.62
C GLY A 83 -3.44 2.74 20.15
N LEU A 84 -2.42 3.62 20.22
CA LEU A 84 -2.58 5.05 20.52
C LEU A 84 -3.41 5.31 21.80
N PRO A 85 -3.06 4.69 22.96
CA PRO A 85 -3.84 4.78 24.19
C PRO A 85 -3.94 6.21 24.72
N ASP A 86 -2.90 7.02 24.51
CA ASP A 86 -2.80 8.39 25.05
C ASP A 86 -3.29 9.47 24.07
N TRP A 87 -3.85 9.07 22.93
CA TRP A 87 -4.34 10.01 21.92
C TRP A 87 -5.82 10.32 22.14
N SER A 88 -6.17 11.60 21.98
CA SER A 88 -7.55 12.08 21.98
C SER A 88 -8.33 11.54 20.79
N ALA A 89 -9.66 11.74 20.79
CA ALA A 89 -10.50 11.40 19.66
C ALA A 89 -10.10 12.21 18.41
N ASP A 90 -9.93 13.52 18.58
CA ASP A 90 -9.56 14.45 17.51
C ASP A 90 -8.20 14.07 16.89
N GLU A 91 -7.21 13.69 17.71
CA GLU A 91 -5.90 13.26 17.18
C GLU A 91 -5.99 11.95 16.37
N LYS A 92 -6.93 11.07 16.71
CA LYS A 92 -7.17 9.83 15.96
C LYS A 92 -7.93 10.09 14.68
N GLU A 93 -8.88 11.02 14.70
CA GLU A 93 -9.59 11.49 13.51
C GLU A 93 -8.61 12.10 12.51
N ASP A 94 -7.74 13.02 12.95
CA ASP A 94 -6.68 13.60 12.10
C ASP A 94 -5.80 12.51 11.47
N LEU A 95 -5.41 11.50 12.25
CA LEU A 95 -4.62 10.38 11.75
C LEU A 95 -5.38 9.55 10.70
N GLU A 96 -6.65 9.26 10.95
CA GLU A 96 -7.52 8.51 10.02
C GLU A 96 -7.69 9.26 8.70
N GLU A 97 -7.86 10.59 8.75
CA GLU A 97 -7.93 11.44 7.57
C GLU A 97 -6.63 11.37 6.75
N LYS A 98 -5.47 11.60 7.38
CA LYS A 98 -4.19 11.62 6.64
C LYS A 98 -3.76 10.26 6.12
N LEU A 99 -4.06 9.18 6.83
CA LEU A 99 -3.89 7.83 6.29
C LEU A 99 -4.80 7.57 5.08
N SER A 100 -6.03 8.08 5.14
CA SER A 100 -6.98 7.95 4.04
C SER A 100 -6.53 8.76 2.82
N ASP A 101 -6.09 10.01 2.99
CA ASP A 101 -5.61 10.85 1.90
C ASP A 101 -4.42 10.20 1.15
N VAL A 102 -3.44 9.67 1.90
CA VAL A 102 -2.31 8.91 1.34
C VAL A 102 -2.81 7.70 0.53
N LEU A 103 -3.78 6.94 1.05
CA LEU A 103 -4.34 5.80 0.36
C LEU A 103 -5.06 6.21 -0.94
N LEU A 104 -5.89 7.26 -0.89
CA LEU A 104 -6.69 7.70 -2.04
C LEU A 104 -5.79 8.18 -3.18
N TYR A 105 -4.75 8.96 -2.91
CA TYR A 105 -3.80 9.37 -3.94
C TYR A 105 -2.98 8.19 -4.48
N LEU A 106 -2.57 7.24 -3.63
CA LEU A 106 -1.87 6.05 -4.09
C LEU A 106 -2.72 5.19 -5.03
N VAL A 107 -3.99 4.99 -4.68
CA VAL A 107 -4.96 4.26 -5.52
C VAL A 107 -5.19 4.99 -6.84
N ARG A 108 -5.40 6.31 -6.82
CA ARG A 108 -5.60 7.09 -8.04
C ARG A 108 -4.36 7.12 -8.92
N LEU A 109 -3.16 7.22 -8.33
CA LEU A 109 -1.90 7.13 -9.06
C LEU A 109 -1.75 5.76 -9.74
N ALA A 110 -2.04 4.67 -9.04
CA ALA A 110 -2.00 3.34 -9.60
C ALA A 110 -2.97 3.18 -10.78
N ASP A 111 -4.19 3.70 -10.65
CA ASP A 111 -5.21 3.69 -11.70
C ASP A 111 -4.76 4.44 -12.97
N VAL A 112 -4.28 5.68 -12.82
CA VAL A 112 -3.76 6.47 -13.95
C VAL A 112 -2.52 5.82 -14.60
N CYS A 113 -1.73 5.07 -13.82
CA CYS A 113 -0.61 4.28 -14.33
C CYS A 113 -1.00 2.89 -14.85
N ASN A 114 -2.29 2.54 -14.86
CA ASN A 114 -2.83 1.25 -15.27
C ASN A 114 -2.20 0.06 -14.52
N VAL A 115 -2.02 0.22 -13.21
CA VAL A 115 -1.50 -0.80 -12.29
C VAL A 115 -2.63 -1.35 -11.43
N ASN A 116 -2.87 -2.65 -11.46
CA ASN A 116 -3.71 -3.30 -10.44
C ASN A 116 -2.95 -3.30 -9.10
N LEU A 117 -3.28 -2.33 -8.24
CA LEU A 117 -2.60 -2.14 -6.96
C LEU A 117 -2.80 -3.34 -6.01
N GLY A 118 -3.97 -3.97 -6.04
CA GLY A 118 -4.28 -5.14 -5.21
C GLY A 118 -3.40 -6.32 -5.56
N GLU A 119 -3.36 -6.69 -6.85
CA GLU A 119 -2.48 -7.75 -7.36
C GLU A 119 -1.00 -7.43 -7.11
N ALA A 120 -0.58 -6.19 -7.37
CA ALA A 120 0.80 -5.76 -7.17
C ALA A 120 1.23 -5.86 -5.69
N ALA A 121 0.37 -5.48 -4.75
CA ALA A 121 0.62 -5.58 -3.32
C ALA A 121 0.73 -7.05 -2.86
N LEU A 122 -0.17 -7.91 -3.34
CA LEU A 122 -0.16 -9.35 -3.04
C LEU A 122 1.10 -10.04 -3.56
N GLU A 123 1.50 -9.73 -4.79
CA GLU A 123 2.74 -10.26 -5.36
C GLU A 123 3.97 -9.74 -4.59
N LYS A 124 3.95 -8.47 -4.18
CA LYS A 124 5.01 -7.89 -3.35
C LYS A 124 5.11 -8.59 -2.00
N LEU A 125 3.97 -8.95 -1.38
CA LEU A 125 3.94 -9.71 -0.14
C LEU A 125 4.55 -11.10 -0.31
N ARG A 126 4.23 -11.82 -1.40
CA ARG A 126 4.87 -13.11 -1.71
C ARG A 126 6.38 -12.99 -1.83
N LYS A 127 6.86 -11.99 -2.58
CA LYS A 127 8.29 -11.72 -2.74
C LYS A 127 8.96 -11.42 -1.41
N ASN A 128 8.31 -10.66 -0.53
CA ASN A 128 8.84 -10.36 0.80
C ASN A 128 8.91 -11.61 1.68
N ALA A 129 7.89 -12.48 1.66
CA ALA A 129 7.89 -13.75 2.41
C ALA A 129 9.03 -14.68 1.96
N SER A 130 9.35 -14.71 0.66
CA SER A 130 10.52 -15.44 0.16
C SER A 130 11.85 -14.78 0.54
N LYS A 131 11.89 -13.46 0.61
CA LYS A 131 13.10 -12.69 0.98
C LYS A 131 13.42 -12.79 2.48
N TYR A 132 12.39 -12.91 3.32
CA TYR A 132 12.49 -12.97 4.78
C TYR A 132 11.73 -14.20 5.31
N PRO A 133 12.27 -15.42 5.16
CA PRO A 133 11.59 -16.62 5.61
C PRO A 133 11.61 -16.71 7.14
N VAL A 134 10.56 -17.31 7.72
CA VAL A 134 10.36 -17.44 9.18
C VAL A 134 11.57 -18.10 9.86
N ASP A 135 12.15 -19.10 9.21
CA ASP A 135 13.25 -19.90 9.76
C ASP A 135 14.65 -19.24 9.57
N ALA A 136 14.73 -18.04 9.01
CA ALA A 136 16.00 -17.31 8.85
C ALA A 136 16.28 -16.27 9.95
N THR A 137 15.61 -16.39 11.09
CA THR A 137 15.80 -15.52 12.27
C THR A 137 16.30 -16.32 13.46
#